data_AF-A0A642UJ67-F1
#
_entry.id   AF-A0A642UJ67-F1
#
_cell.length_a   1.000
_cell.length_b   1.000
_cell.length_c   1.000
_cell.angle_alpha   90.00
_cell.angle_beta   90.00
_cell.angle_gamma   90.00
#
_symmetry.space_group_name_H-M   'P 1'
#
loop_
_entity.id
_entity.type
_entity.pdbx_description
1 polymer ?
#
loop_
_entity_poly.entity_id
_entity_poly.type
_entity_poly.pdbx_seq_one_letter_code
_entity_poly.pdbx_strand_id
1 'polypeptide(L)'
;MSRVRHFATKGRPSKTGKVIPTKGYSQNIIDNIFDDENLFNDRSPAGLTDELYKSGKTQPYATPESPFAKTANEIRGVHSPFIERFFAQRHLTQVPTVYSCPYYVAYYFPPWSYVSAGRKSRPALASLYLRGQQHNGVAVNKMDYKPTVVHRSKNPIDYAYWRVYISRSLKHALFTTINSTPEAPDGTFLFRSKRVPTNQAELQSHMDRTVKNAINMVNSKDQLQWVDRLNAKNSWPQLNSRLSSKFKPPAKIYSRAQWAM
;
A
#
# COMPACT_ATOMS: atom_id res chain seq x y z
N MET A 1 -10.78 47.94 54.52
CA MET A 1 -12.21 48.03 54.88
C MET A 1 -13.04 48.26 53.62
N SER A 2 -13.92 47.30 53.31
CA SER A 2 -15.24 47.40 52.66
C SER A 2 -15.48 48.43 51.52
N ARG A 3 -15.79 47.96 50.31
CA ARG A 3 -17.19 47.82 49.84
C ARG A 3 -17.27 47.18 48.45
N VAL A 4 -17.90 46.01 48.42
CA VAL A 4 -18.46 45.33 47.25
C VAL A 4 -19.63 46.15 46.69
N ARG A 5 -19.73 46.28 45.36
CA ARG A 5 -21.00 46.62 44.69
C ARG A 5 -21.30 45.57 43.64
N HIS A 6 -22.32 44.78 43.94
CA HIS A 6 -23.04 43.93 43.00
C HIS A 6 -23.87 44.80 42.05
N PHE A 7 -23.75 44.57 40.75
CA PHE A 7 -24.78 44.92 39.78
C PHE A 7 -25.43 43.63 39.29
N ALA A 8 -26.70 43.47 39.65
CA ALA A 8 -27.59 42.45 39.14
C ALA A 8 -28.30 43.00 37.88
N THR A 9 -28.19 42.31 36.76
CA THR A 9 -29.07 42.49 35.61
C THR A 9 -29.88 41.22 35.39
N LYS A 10 -31.18 41.30 35.69
CA LYS A 10 -32.21 40.32 35.32
C LYS A 10 -32.98 40.83 34.10
N GLY A 11 -33.30 39.91 33.18
CA GLY A 11 -34.29 40.05 32.11
C GLY A 11 -33.69 39.88 30.72
N ARG A 12 -34.21 39.08 29.77
CA ARG A 12 -35.45 38.32 29.62
C ARG A 12 -35.18 37.14 28.64
N PRO A 13 -36.04 36.10 28.60
CA PRO A 13 -35.82 34.92 27.78
C PRO A 13 -36.16 35.19 26.31
N SER A 14 -35.21 34.95 25.41
CA SER A 14 -35.45 34.95 23.97
C SER A 14 -35.98 33.58 23.54
N LYS A 15 -37.20 33.59 23.00
CA LYS A 15 -37.91 32.45 22.42
C LYS A 15 -37.32 32.10 21.05
N THR A 16 -37.24 30.79 20.81
CA THR A 16 -37.31 30.14 19.49
C THR A 16 -36.26 30.54 18.46
N GLY A 17 -35.00 30.14 18.70
CA GLY A 17 -34.08 29.81 17.62
C GLY A 17 -34.20 28.32 17.32
N LYS A 18 -34.74 27.97 16.14
CA LYS A 18 -34.67 26.60 15.61
C LYS A 18 -33.21 26.13 15.67
N VAL A 19 -32.96 25.06 16.41
CA VAL A 19 -31.69 24.33 16.35
C VAL A 19 -31.61 23.76 14.95
N ILE A 20 -30.81 24.39 14.08
CA ILE A 20 -30.34 23.74 12.87
C ILE A 20 -29.52 22.55 13.38
N PRO A 21 -29.86 21.30 13.02
CA PRO A 21 -29.04 20.17 13.42
C PRO A 21 -27.68 20.38 12.77
N THR A 22 -26.69 20.75 13.59
CA THR A 22 -25.30 20.62 13.23
C THR A 22 -25.12 19.14 12.94
N LYS A 23 -25.07 18.77 11.65
CA LYS A 23 -24.57 17.46 11.24
C LYS A 23 -23.26 17.27 11.99
N GLY A 24 -23.26 16.36 12.96
CA GLY A 24 -22.09 16.04 13.74
C GLY A 24 -21.02 15.53 12.79
N TYR A 25 -20.10 16.39 12.38
CA TYR A 25 -18.81 15.98 11.89
C TYR A 25 -17.96 15.63 13.11
N SER A 26 -18.35 14.56 13.80
CA SER A 26 -17.56 14.00 14.90
C SER A 26 -17.46 12.49 14.72
N GLN A 27 -16.61 12.09 13.78
CA GLN A 27 -15.78 10.88 13.88
C GLN A 27 -14.72 10.95 12.78
N ASN A 28 -13.49 10.57 13.14
CA ASN A 28 -12.25 11.00 12.52
C ASN A 28 -12.21 10.86 10.99
N ILE A 29 -11.72 11.89 10.29
CA ILE A 29 -11.17 11.74 8.94
C ILE A 29 -10.10 10.64 8.88
N ILE A 30 -9.43 10.36 10.00
CA ILE A 30 -8.47 9.25 10.15
C ILE A 30 -9.16 7.88 10.12
N ASP A 31 -10.39 7.75 10.60
CA ASP A 31 -11.15 6.50 10.54
C ASP A 31 -11.59 6.23 9.10
N ASN A 32 -11.97 7.27 8.34
CA ASN A 32 -12.29 7.16 6.90
C ASN A 32 -11.07 6.90 5.98
N ILE A 33 -9.86 7.05 6.51
CA ILE A 33 -8.61 6.89 5.73
C ILE A 33 -8.15 5.42 5.69
N PHE A 34 -8.59 4.61 6.65
CA PHE A 34 -8.32 3.17 6.73
C PHE A 34 -9.57 2.32 6.62
N ASP A 35 -10.68 2.93 6.22
CA ASP A 35 -11.93 2.25 5.96
C ASP A 35 -11.88 1.57 4.57
N ASP A 36 -11.04 0.54 4.47
CA ASP A 36 -11.00 -0.36 3.32
C ASP A 36 -12.41 -0.95 3.07
N GLU A 37 -13.28 -1.02 4.08
CA GLU A 37 -14.66 -1.52 3.96
C GLU A 37 -15.53 -0.63 3.06
N ASN A 38 -15.33 0.70 3.07
CA ASN A 38 -16.14 1.63 2.28
C ASN A 38 -15.65 1.83 0.84
N LEU A 39 -14.42 1.43 0.51
CA LEU A 39 -13.91 1.46 -0.87
C LEU A 39 -14.50 0.35 -1.76
N PHE A 40 -15.11 -0.67 -1.15
CA PHE A 40 -15.78 -1.78 -1.82
C PHE A 40 -17.31 -1.69 -1.75
N ASN A 41 -17.86 -0.69 -1.06
CA ASN A 41 -19.31 -0.44 -0.96
C ASN A 41 -19.87 0.37 -2.14
N ASP A 42 -19.09 0.55 -3.21
CA ASP A 42 -19.57 1.15 -4.47
C ASP A 42 -20.46 0.14 -5.20
N ARG A 43 -21.70 0.04 -4.71
CA ARG A 43 -22.93 -0.47 -5.34
C ARG A 43 -22.71 -1.42 -6.53
N SER A 44 -22.14 -2.58 -6.28
CA SER A 44 -22.45 -3.76 -7.09
C SER A 44 -23.94 -4.10 -6.92
N PRO A 45 -24.65 -4.54 -7.98
CA PRO A 45 -26.11 -4.70 -7.96
C PRO A 45 -26.55 -5.57 -6.78
N ALA A 46 -27.62 -5.13 -6.10
CA ALA A 46 -28.17 -5.71 -4.89
C ALA A 46 -28.30 -7.24 -4.99
N GLY A 47 -27.47 -7.96 -4.24
CA GLY A 47 -27.49 -9.43 -4.18
C GLY A 47 -26.14 -10.06 -3.78
N LEU A 48 -25.02 -9.37 -3.96
CA LEU A 48 -23.68 -9.94 -3.72
C LEU A 48 -23.05 -9.62 -2.36
N THR A 49 -23.56 -8.64 -1.60
CA THR A 49 -22.86 -8.08 -0.43
C THR A 49 -23.15 -8.84 0.88
N ASP A 50 -24.37 -9.35 1.08
CA ASP A 50 -24.76 -9.97 2.37
C ASP A 50 -24.17 -11.38 2.58
N GLU A 51 -23.89 -12.14 1.52
CA GLU A 51 -23.19 -13.44 1.63
C GLU A 51 -21.67 -13.29 1.77
N LEU A 52 -21.11 -12.14 1.36
CA LEU A 52 -19.67 -11.88 1.38
C LEU A 52 -19.15 -11.50 2.77
N TYR A 53 -19.98 -10.86 3.60
CA TYR A 53 -19.64 -10.47 4.97
C TYR A 53 -19.95 -11.54 6.02
N LYS A 54 -20.98 -12.37 5.83
CA LYS A 54 -21.30 -13.49 6.75
C LYS A 54 -20.43 -14.72 6.56
N SER A 55 -19.80 -14.88 5.41
CA SER A 55 -18.72 -15.85 5.24
C SER A 55 -17.42 -15.16 5.65
N GLY A 56 -16.70 -15.68 6.64
CA GLY A 56 -15.32 -15.25 6.93
C GLY A 56 -14.40 -15.59 5.76
N LYS A 57 -14.58 -14.91 4.62
CA LYS A 57 -13.95 -15.17 3.32
C LYS A 57 -12.47 -14.86 3.43
N THR A 58 -11.75 -15.90 3.85
CA THR A 58 -10.31 -16.03 3.73
C THR A 58 -9.94 -15.68 2.29
N GLN A 59 -9.26 -14.56 2.09
CA GLN A 59 -8.80 -14.21 0.75
C GLN A 59 -7.79 -15.26 0.28
N PRO A 60 -8.01 -15.91 -0.88
CA PRO A 60 -7.11 -16.93 -1.37
C PRO A 60 -5.77 -16.30 -1.77
N TYR A 61 -4.69 -17.06 -1.57
CA TYR A 61 -3.37 -16.70 -2.06
C TYR A 61 -3.32 -16.83 -3.58
N ALA A 62 -2.45 -16.04 -4.21
CA ALA A 62 -2.09 -16.24 -5.60
C ALA A 62 -1.30 -17.56 -5.78
N THR A 63 -1.74 -18.39 -6.72
CA THR A 63 -1.11 -19.67 -7.09
C THR A 63 -0.66 -19.66 -8.56
N PRO A 64 0.17 -20.62 -9.02
CA PRO A 64 0.54 -20.76 -10.44
C PRO A 64 -0.65 -20.90 -11.38
N GLU A 65 -1.78 -21.41 -10.90
CA GLU A 65 -3.02 -21.58 -11.68
C GLU A 65 -3.92 -20.33 -11.66
N SER A 66 -3.65 -19.36 -10.79
CA SER A 66 -4.44 -18.13 -10.69
C SER A 66 -4.22 -17.26 -11.93
N PRO A 67 -5.24 -16.64 -12.55
CA PRO A 67 -5.01 -15.76 -13.69
C PRO A 67 -4.21 -14.51 -13.28
N PHE A 68 -3.48 -13.93 -14.23
CA PHE A 68 -2.94 -12.58 -14.06
C PHE A 68 -4.07 -11.56 -13.93
N ALA A 69 -3.82 -10.50 -13.17
CA ALA A 69 -4.73 -9.39 -12.95
C ALA A 69 -5.16 -8.79 -14.29
N LYS A 70 -6.47 -8.74 -14.52
CA LYS A 70 -7.08 -8.21 -15.75
C LYS A 70 -7.31 -6.70 -15.68
N THR A 71 -7.29 -6.13 -14.47
CA THR A 71 -7.45 -4.70 -14.22
C THR A 71 -6.45 -4.20 -13.17
N ALA A 72 -6.15 -2.90 -13.17
CA ALA A 72 -5.26 -2.30 -12.15
C ALA A 72 -5.81 -2.46 -10.71
N ASN A 73 -7.13 -2.55 -10.54
CA ASN A 73 -7.78 -2.75 -9.24
C ASN A 73 -7.59 -4.17 -8.69
N GLU A 74 -7.38 -5.15 -9.58
CA GLU A 74 -7.07 -6.53 -9.20
C GLU A 74 -5.63 -6.69 -8.71
N ILE A 75 -4.74 -5.73 -8.97
CA ILE A 75 -3.41 -5.71 -8.33
C ILE A 75 -3.58 -5.39 -6.84
N ARG A 76 -3.40 -6.42 -6.03
CA ARG A 76 -3.45 -6.40 -4.58
C ARG A 76 -2.06 -6.54 -4.00
N GLY A 77 -1.96 -6.38 -2.68
CA GLY A 77 -0.70 -6.46 -1.96
C GLY A 77 -0.37 -7.87 -1.48
N VAL A 78 0.50 -7.89 -0.48
CA VAL A 78 0.89 -9.09 0.27
C VAL A 78 0.19 -9.04 1.64
N HIS A 79 -0.14 -10.20 2.20
CA HIS A 79 -0.62 -10.29 3.58
C HIS A 79 0.40 -9.71 4.56
N SER A 80 -0.08 -8.89 5.51
CA SER A 80 0.80 -8.17 6.45
C SER A 80 1.78 -9.05 7.22
N PRO A 81 1.45 -10.30 7.65
CA PRO A 81 2.38 -11.12 8.41
C PRO A 81 3.67 -11.46 7.65
N PHE A 82 3.61 -11.56 6.32
CA PHE A 82 4.81 -11.79 5.48
C PHE A 82 5.71 -10.56 5.44
N ILE A 83 5.10 -9.38 5.30
CA ILE A 83 5.81 -8.10 5.29
C ILE A 83 6.39 -7.80 6.67
N GLU A 84 5.62 -7.99 7.74
CA GLU A 84 6.05 -7.86 9.13
C GLU A 84 7.23 -8.80 9.42
N ARG A 85 7.14 -10.08 9.03
CA ARG A 85 8.24 -11.03 9.19
C ARG A 85 9.49 -10.59 8.43
N PHE A 86 9.33 -10.11 7.20
CA PHE A 86 10.41 -9.58 6.39
C PHE A 86 11.15 -8.42 7.06
N PHE A 87 10.40 -7.50 7.66
CA PHE A 87 11.00 -6.39 8.41
C PHE A 87 11.60 -6.83 9.75
N ALA A 88 10.94 -7.71 10.49
CA ALA A 88 11.44 -8.24 11.75
C ALA A 88 12.80 -8.94 11.59
N GLN A 89 13.03 -9.61 10.46
CA GLN A 89 14.30 -10.26 10.13
C GLN A 89 15.32 -9.33 9.48
N ARG A 90 15.01 -8.05 9.29
CA ARG A 90 15.89 -7.04 8.67
C ARG A 90 16.40 -7.47 7.29
N HIS A 91 15.59 -8.17 6.52
CA HIS A 91 16.00 -8.76 5.24
C HIS A 91 16.24 -7.74 4.13
N LEU A 92 15.74 -6.51 4.27
CA LEU A 92 15.84 -5.49 3.22
C LEU A 92 17.29 -5.17 2.81
N THR A 93 18.27 -5.28 3.71
CA THR A 93 19.69 -5.06 3.37
C THR A 93 20.31 -6.20 2.58
N GLN A 94 19.67 -7.37 2.54
CA GLN A 94 20.12 -8.57 1.83
C GLN A 94 19.47 -8.71 0.45
N VAL A 95 18.51 -7.85 0.11
CA VAL A 95 17.77 -7.89 -1.16
C VAL A 95 18.34 -6.87 -2.12
N PRO A 96 18.77 -7.26 -3.34
CA PRO A 96 19.24 -6.31 -4.33
C PRO A 96 18.12 -5.35 -4.74
N THR A 97 18.48 -4.09 -4.93
CA THR A 97 17.57 -3.09 -5.49
C THR A 97 17.44 -3.33 -6.98
N VAL A 98 16.21 -3.41 -7.48
CA VAL A 98 15.93 -3.56 -8.93
C VAL A 98 16.09 -2.22 -9.63
N TYR A 99 15.54 -1.18 -9.02
CA TYR A 99 15.56 0.16 -9.58
C TYR A 99 15.41 1.23 -8.50
N SER A 100 16.00 2.40 -8.72
CA SER A 100 15.85 3.56 -7.84
C SER A 100 15.69 4.80 -8.70
N CYS A 101 14.63 5.56 -8.45
CA CYS A 101 14.32 6.81 -9.13
C CYS A 101 13.95 7.90 -8.11
N PRO A 102 13.63 9.13 -8.53
CA PRO A 102 13.17 10.16 -7.60
C PRO A 102 11.92 9.76 -6.80
N TYR A 103 11.02 8.96 -7.40
CA TYR A 103 9.74 8.59 -6.79
C TYR A 103 9.84 7.44 -5.80
N TYR A 104 10.67 6.42 -6.06
CA TYR A 104 10.73 5.22 -5.24
C TYR A 104 12.07 4.47 -5.33
N VAL A 105 12.27 3.55 -4.40
CA VAL A 105 13.22 2.44 -4.53
C VAL A 105 12.39 1.16 -4.70
N ALA A 106 12.64 0.42 -5.78
CA ALA A 106 11.91 -0.79 -6.12
C ALA A 106 12.74 -2.04 -5.82
N TYR A 107 12.07 -3.01 -5.24
CA TYR A 107 12.55 -4.37 -5.01
C TYR A 107 11.57 -5.33 -5.66
N TYR A 108 12.08 -6.47 -6.10
CA TYR A 108 11.28 -7.51 -6.70
C TYR A 108 11.56 -8.82 -5.99
N PHE A 109 10.48 -9.52 -5.65
CA PHE A 109 10.52 -10.86 -5.07
C PHE A 109 9.85 -11.80 -6.06
N PRO A 110 10.55 -12.83 -6.54
CA PRO A 110 9.95 -13.77 -7.48
C PRO A 110 8.89 -14.63 -6.79
N PRO A 111 8.00 -15.28 -7.55
CA PRO A 111 6.85 -16.02 -7.02
C PRO A 111 7.18 -17.11 -5.98
N TRP A 112 8.36 -17.72 -6.06
CA TRP A 112 8.86 -18.73 -5.13
C TRP A 112 9.58 -18.15 -3.90
N SER A 113 9.65 -16.82 -3.76
CA SER A 113 10.13 -16.17 -2.54
C SER A 113 9.11 -16.28 -1.41
N TYR A 114 9.58 -16.40 -0.17
CA TYR A 114 8.69 -16.42 0.97
C TYR A 114 7.82 -15.16 1.09
N VAL A 115 8.34 -13.99 0.69
CA VAL A 115 7.57 -12.73 0.68
C VAL A 115 6.42 -12.83 -0.34
N SER A 116 6.66 -13.52 -1.46
CA SER A 116 5.70 -13.70 -2.55
C SER A 116 4.71 -14.84 -2.33
N ALA A 117 4.97 -15.73 -1.36
CA ALA A 117 3.98 -16.71 -0.93
C ALA A 117 2.73 -16.05 -0.29
N GLY A 118 2.89 -14.83 0.23
CA GLY A 118 1.80 -14.05 0.82
C GLY A 118 1.01 -13.17 -0.15
N ARG A 119 1.17 -13.33 -1.46
CA ARG A 119 0.54 -12.47 -2.46
C ARG A 119 -0.96 -12.73 -2.57
N LYS A 120 -1.71 -11.65 -2.81
CA LYS A 120 -3.16 -11.68 -3.04
C LYS A 120 -3.56 -11.58 -4.52
N SER A 121 -2.58 -11.43 -5.43
CA SER A 121 -2.78 -11.26 -6.87
C SER A 121 -1.50 -11.57 -7.66
N ARG A 122 -1.63 -11.72 -8.99
CA ARG A 122 -0.53 -11.88 -9.95
C ARG A 122 -0.54 -10.73 -10.96
N PRO A 123 0.39 -9.76 -10.92
CA PRO A 123 1.43 -9.54 -9.92
C PRO A 123 0.82 -9.03 -8.59
N ALA A 124 1.65 -8.92 -7.56
CA ALA A 124 1.33 -8.18 -6.34
C ALA A 124 2.18 -6.91 -6.18
N LEU A 125 1.61 -5.91 -5.52
CA LEU A 125 2.26 -4.63 -5.23
C LEU A 125 2.21 -4.31 -3.73
N ALA A 126 3.37 -4.13 -3.10
CA ALA A 126 3.50 -3.67 -1.72
C ALA A 126 4.10 -2.25 -1.69
N SER A 127 3.29 -1.27 -1.32
CA SER A 127 3.74 0.10 -1.11
C SER A 127 4.22 0.30 0.32
N LEU A 128 5.42 0.83 0.46
CA LEU A 128 6.00 1.28 1.73
C LEU A 128 6.36 2.74 1.64
N TYR A 129 6.23 3.43 2.75
CA TYR A 129 6.37 4.87 2.83
C TYR A 129 7.57 5.19 3.70
N LEU A 130 8.58 5.85 3.13
CA LEU A 130 9.73 6.31 3.90
C LEU A 130 9.38 7.58 4.68
N ARG A 131 10.38 8.16 5.37
CA ARG A 131 10.33 9.54 5.88
C ARG A 131 10.03 10.59 4.79
N GLY A 132 9.95 10.17 3.52
CA GLY A 132 9.63 11.00 2.36
C GLY A 132 10.59 12.15 2.17
N GLN A 133 10.17 13.14 1.39
CA GLN A 133 10.88 14.39 1.22
C GLN A 133 9.91 15.54 1.46
N GLN A 134 10.36 16.51 2.25
CA GLN A 134 9.59 17.74 2.45
C GLN A 134 9.34 18.40 1.11
N HIS A 135 8.13 18.94 0.95
CA HIS A 135 7.69 19.62 -0.26
C HIS A 135 7.91 18.80 -1.53
N ASN A 136 7.74 17.48 -1.42
CA ASN A 136 7.94 16.54 -2.51
C ASN A 136 9.35 16.58 -3.14
N GLY A 137 10.35 17.06 -2.40
CA GLY A 137 11.73 17.20 -2.89
C GLY A 137 12.01 18.47 -3.69
N VAL A 138 11.07 19.41 -3.74
CA VAL A 138 11.28 20.75 -4.31
C VAL A 138 12.05 21.60 -3.30
N ALA A 139 13.09 22.29 -3.75
CA ALA A 139 13.85 23.21 -2.92
C ALA A 139 13.01 24.45 -2.59
N VAL A 140 13.09 24.97 -1.35
CA VAL A 140 12.23 26.07 -0.86
C VAL A 140 12.34 27.33 -1.71
N ASN A 141 13.52 27.61 -2.25
CA ASN A 141 13.78 28.74 -3.15
C ASN A 141 13.16 28.56 -4.55
N LYS A 142 12.71 27.36 -4.91
CA LYS A 142 12.08 27.02 -6.19
C LYS A 142 10.57 26.80 -6.08
N MET A 143 9.96 27.16 -4.95
CA MET A 143 8.51 27.04 -4.77
C MET A 143 7.81 28.32 -5.21
N ASP A 144 6.74 28.18 -5.99
CA ASP A 144 5.88 29.31 -6.41
C ASP A 144 5.30 30.04 -5.20
N TYR A 145 5.04 29.30 -4.12
CA TYR A 145 4.58 29.84 -2.84
C TYR A 145 5.50 29.35 -1.73
N LYS A 146 6.22 30.29 -1.11
CA LYS A 146 7.08 29.96 0.03
C LYS A 146 6.20 29.52 1.20
N PRO A 147 6.49 28.38 1.83
CA PRO A 147 5.72 27.91 2.96
C PRO A 147 5.89 28.89 4.13
N THR A 148 4.79 29.43 4.62
CA THR A 148 4.75 30.15 5.89
C THR A 148 5.15 29.22 7.04
N VAL A 149 5.39 29.77 8.24
CA VAL A 149 5.66 28.96 9.43
C VAL A 149 4.37 28.20 9.78
N VAL A 150 4.27 26.96 9.32
CA VAL A 150 3.14 26.07 9.60
C VAL A 150 3.65 24.93 10.48
N HIS A 151 2.93 24.65 11.58
CA HIS A 151 3.25 23.57 12.53
C HIS A 151 3.03 22.14 12.00
N ARG A 152 2.49 21.99 10.77
CA ARG A 152 2.14 20.70 10.18
C ARG A 152 3.28 20.16 9.32
N SER A 153 3.31 18.84 9.13
CA SER A 153 4.31 18.21 8.26
C SER A 153 4.23 18.73 6.83
N LYS A 154 5.38 19.03 6.25
CA LYS A 154 5.54 19.46 4.85
C LYS A 154 5.80 18.28 3.91
N ASN A 155 5.92 17.06 4.46
CA ASN A 155 6.12 15.85 3.68
C ASN A 155 4.76 15.27 3.25
N PRO A 156 4.46 15.19 1.94
CA PRO A 156 3.20 14.63 1.47
C PRO A 156 2.95 13.20 1.96
N ILE A 157 4.00 12.39 2.12
CA ILE A 157 3.89 10.98 2.51
C ILE A 157 3.32 10.79 3.92
N ASP A 158 3.42 11.81 4.79
CA ASP A 158 2.84 11.76 6.14
C ASP A 158 1.30 11.79 6.11
N TYR A 159 0.72 12.24 5.00
CA TYR A 159 -0.73 12.30 4.79
C TYR A 159 -1.23 11.07 4.05
N ALA A 160 -2.29 10.47 4.57
CA ALA A 160 -2.78 9.22 4.01
C ALA A 160 -3.43 9.36 2.63
N TYR A 161 -4.07 10.49 2.36
CA TYR A 161 -4.58 10.82 1.02
C TYR A 161 -3.48 10.65 -0.05
N TRP A 162 -2.30 11.22 0.20
CA TRP A 162 -1.16 11.11 -0.71
C TRP A 162 -0.60 9.69 -0.78
N ARG A 163 -0.60 8.94 0.32
CA ARG A 163 -0.21 7.51 0.32
C ARG A 163 -1.12 6.67 -0.57
N VAL A 164 -2.44 6.87 -0.47
CA VAL A 164 -3.45 6.22 -1.32
C VAL A 164 -3.22 6.60 -2.79
N TYR A 165 -3.02 7.89 -3.07
CA TYR A 165 -2.73 8.38 -4.42
C TYR A 165 -1.46 7.74 -5.02
N ILE A 166 -0.37 7.69 -4.25
CA ILE A 166 0.89 7.04 -4.66
C ILE A 166 0.62 5.57 -5.00
N SER A 167 -0.06 4.83 -4.12
CA SER A 167 -0.35 3.42 -4.35
C SER A 167 -1.20 3.18 -5.59
N ARG A 168 -2.23 4.01 -5.82
CA ARG A 168 -3.07 3.93 -7.03
C ARG A 168 -2.25 4.21 -8.29
N SER A 169 -1.40 5.24 -8.26
CA SER A 169 -0.53 5.60 -9.39
C SER A 169 0.45 4.47 -9.71
N LEU A 170 1.08 3.88 -8.69
CA LEU A 170 2.00 2.75 -8.87
C LEU A 170 1.28 1.50 -9.38
N LYS A 171 0.08 1.19 -8.89
CA LYS A 171 -0.72 0.05 -9.40
C LYS A 171 -1.08 0.23 -10.86
N HIS A 172 -1.56 1.41 -11.23
CA HIS A 172 -1.89 1.72 -12.61
C HIS A 172 -0.67 1.58 -13.51
N ALA A 173 0.45 2.22 -13.16
CA ALA A 173 1.68 2.14 -13.94
C ALA A 173 2.20 0.69 -14.05
N LEU A 174 2.19 -0.07 -12.95
CA LEU A 174 2.63 -1.47 -12.94
C LEU A 174 1.74 -2.34 -13.85
N PHE A 175 0.43 -2.18 -13.74
CA PHE A 175 -0.55 -2.88 -14.58
C PHE A 175 -0.33 -2.58 -16.07
N THR A 176 -0.23 -1.30 -16.43
CA THR A 176 0.03 -0.87 -17.81
C THR A 176 1.32 -1.48 -18.35
N THR A 177 2.39 -1.44 -17.56
CA THR A 177 3.70 -1.98 -17.96
C THR A 177 3.67 -3.49 -18.19
N ILE A 178 3.02 -4.23 -17.29
CA ILE A 178 2.98 -5.68 -17.36
C ILE A 178 2.13 -6.15 -18.54
N ASN A 179 1.00 -5.49 -18.79
CA ASN A 179 0.16 -5.84 -19.94
C ASN A 179 0.80 -5.47 -21.28
N SER A 180 1.67 -4.46 -21.34
CA SER A 180 2.40 -4.10 -22.55
C SER A 180 3.70 -4.89 -22.75
N THR A 181 4.11 -5.68 -21.75
CA THR A 181 5.39 -6.42 -21.76
C THR A 181 5.13 -7.92 -21.64
N PRO A 182 5.12 -8.68 -22.75
CA PRO A 182 4.80 -10.12 -22.74
C PRO A 182 5.67 -10.96 -21.81
N GLU A 183 6.92 -10.56 -21.61
CA GLU A 183 7.90 -11.26 -20.76
C GLU A 183 7.90 -10.76 -19.30
N ALA A 184 6.96 -9.90 -18.92
CA ALA A 184 6.95 -9.33 -17.58
C ALA A 184 6.84 -10.43 -16.50
N PRO A 185 7.71 -10.40 -15.47
CA PRO A 185 7.74 -11.48 -14.51
C PRO A 185 6.61 -11.31 -13.49
N ASP A 186 5.95 -12.42 -13.15
CA ASP A 186 5.09 -12.46 -11.97
C ASP A 186 5.93 -12.27 -10.71
N GLY A 187 5.38 -11.72 -9.63
CA GLY A 187 6.08 -11.60 -8.36
C GLY A 187 5.42 -10.64 -7.39
N THR A 188 6.16 -10.26 -6.34
CA THR A 188 5.83 -9.09 -5.52
C THR A 188 6.76 -7.95 -5.89
N PHE A 189 6.19 -6.84 -6.34
CA PHE A 189 6.91 -5.59 -6.48
C PHE A 189 6.72 -4.77 -5.20
N LEU A 190 7.82 -4.50 -4.51
CA LEU A 190 7.84 -3.70 -3.29
C LEU A 190 8.44 -2.34 -3.59
N PHE A 191 7.67 -1.29 -3.38
CA PHE A 191 8.05 0.09 -3.65
C PHE A 191 8.21 0.86 -2.35
N ARG A 192 9.43 1.34 -2.08
CA ARG A 192 9.70 2.31 -1.00
C ARG A 192 9.59 3.71 -1.56
N SER A 193 8.42 4.31 -1.42
CA SER A 193 8.09 5.63 -1.96
C SER A 193 8.84 6.75 -1.22
N LYS A 194 9.42 7.65 -2.03
CA LYS A 194 10.21 8.83 -1.63
C LYS A 194 9.46 10.14 -1.93
N ARG A 195 8.72 10.18 -3.03
CA ARG A 195 7.96 11.35 -3.53
C ARG A 195 6.60 10.93 -4.07
N VAL A 196 5.65 11.85 -4.06
CA VAL A 196 4.39 11.76 -4.81
C VAL A 196 4.70 11.95 -6.29
N PRO A 197 4.21 11.06 -7.18
CA PRO A 197 4.35 11.26 -8.62
C PRO A 197 3.47 12.42 -9.08
N THR A 198 4.10 13.47 -9.63
CA THR A 198 3.39 14.63 -10.20
C THR A 198 3.22 14.52 -11.71
N ASN A 199 4.01 13.67 -12.36
CA ASN A 199 3.96 13.42 -13.80
C ASN A 199 3.76 11.91 -14.05
N GLN A 200 2.60 11.54 -14.60
CA GLN A 200 2.25 10.14 -14.84
C GLN A 200 3.05 9.51 -15.99
N ALA A 201 3.40 10.28 -17.02
CA ALA A 201 4.24 9.78 -18.13
C ALA A 201 5.66 9.48 -17.65
N GLU A 202 6.22 10.34 -16.80
CA GLU A 202 7.52 10.10 -16.17
C GLU A 202 7.49 8.89 -15.24
N LEU A 203 6.42 8.76 -14.44
CA LEU A 203 6.22 7.58 -13.59
C LEU A 203 6.17 6.30 -14.41
N GLN A 204 5.45 6.32 -15.54
CA GLN A 204 5.35 5.19 -16.46
C GLN A 204 6.72 4.77 -17.00
N SER A 205 7.52 5.72 -17.50
CA SER A 205 8.89 5.41 -17.98
C SER A 205 9.78 4.79 -16.91
N HIS A 206 9.65 5.22 -15.65
CA HIS A 206 10.36 4.60 -14.53
C HIS A 206 9.84 3.20 -14.21
N MET A 207 8.54 2.96 -14.34
CA MET A 207 7.95 1.64 -14.15
C MET A 207 8.41 0.66 -15.24
N ASP A 208 8.46 1.08 -16.50
CA ASP A 208 8.98 0.28 -17.62
C ASP A 208 10.40 -0.21 -17.33
N ARG A 209 11.27 0.69 -16.83
CA ARG A 209 12.63 0.34 -16.41
C ARG A 209 12.66 -0.61 -15.22
N THR A 210 11.75 -0.44 -14.27
CA THR A 210 11.64 -1.34 -13.10
C THR A 210 11.30 -2.76 -13.53
N VAL A 211 10.28 -2.93 -14.38
CA VAL A 211 9.87 -4.23 -14.90
C VAL A 211 10.98 -4.84 -15.77
N LYS A 212 11.60 -4.05 -16.66
CA LYS A 212 12.75 -4.52 -17.45
C LYS A 212 13.91 -5.02 -16.59
N ASN A 213 14.25 -4.31 -15.52
CA ASN A 213 15.29 -4.75 -14.60
C ASN A 213 14.88 -6.01 -13.81
N ALA A 214 13.60 -6.17 -13.49
CA ALA A 214 13.09 -7.40 -12.89
C ALA A 214 13.19 -8.59 -13.87
N ILE A 215 12.89 -8.40 -15.17
CA ILE A 215 13.10 -9.42 -16.22
C ILE A 215 14.56 -9.87 -16.22
N ASN A 216 15.49 -8.91 -16.31
CA ASN A 216 16.93 -9.19 -16.32
C ASN A 216 17.37 -9.96 -15.07
N MET A 217 16.82 -9.60 -13.89
CA MET A 217 17.11 -10.29 -12.63
C MET A 217 16.61 -11.74 -12.62
N VAL A 218 15.41 -12.00 -13.17
CA VAL A 218 14.85 -13.36 -13.25
C VAL A 218 15.63 -14.24 -14.24
N ASN A 219 16.07 -13.65 -15.36
CA ASN A 219 16.81 -14.34 -16.40
C ASN A 219 18.27 -14.63 -15.99
N SER A 220 18.82 -13.88 -15.03
CA SER A 220 20.15 -14.15 -14.48
C SER A 220 20.11 -15.24 -13.40
N LYS A 221 20.82 -16.35 -13.63
CA LYS A 221 20.90 -17.46 -12.66
C LYS A 221 21.55 -17.04 -11.33
N ASP A 222 22.55 -16.16 -11.38
CA ASP A 222 23.33 -15.77 -10.20
C ASP A 222 22.64 -14.70 -9.34
N GLN A 223 21.78 -13.87 -9.94
CA GLN A 223 21.14 -12.77 -9.24
C GLN A 223 20.00 -13.18 -8.30
N LEU A 224 19.65 -14.47 -8.23
CA LEU A 224 18.54 -14.98 -7.42
C LEU A 224 18.96 -15.89 -6.26
N GLN A 225 20.27 -16.14 -6.06
CA GLN A 225 20.76 -16.95 -4.94
C GLN A 225 20.35 -16.38 -3.56
N TRP A 226 20.12 -15.06 -3.49
CA TRP A 226 19.62 -14.43 -2.25
C TRP A 226 18.23 -14.93 -1.87
N VAL A 227 17.39 -15.32 -2.83
CA VAL A 227 16.03 -15.82 -2.57
C VAL A 227 16.10 -17.12 -1.78
N ASP A 228 16.94 -18.05 -2.21
CA ASP A 228 17.12 -19.34 -1.54
C ASP A 228 17.67 -19.16 -0.12
N ARG A 229 18.65 -18.26 0.03
CA ARG A 229 19.19 -17.89 1.36
C ARG A 229 18.11 -17.30 2.27
N LEU A 230 17.23 -16.45 1.76
CA LEU A 230 16.16 -15.86 2.56
C LEU A 230 15.07 -16.89 2.90
N ASN A 231 14.73 -17.78 1.96
CA ASN A 231 13.77 -18.84 2.17
C ASN A 231 14.27 -19.82 3.26
N ALA A 232 15.54 -20.19 3.24
CA ALA A 232 16.15 -21.09 4.24
C ALA A 232 16.12 -20.52 5.68
N LYS A 233 16.14 -19.19 5.83
CA LYS A 233 16.06 -18.51 7.14
C LYS A 233 14.63 -18.41 7.70
N ASN A 234 13.62 -18.86 6.95
CA ASN A 234 12.22 -18.74 7.34
C ASN A 234 11.61 -20.10 7.70
N SER A 235 10.95 -20.15 8.86
CA SER A 235 10.21 -21.34 9.30
C SER A 235 8.78 -21.29 8.78
N TRP A 236 8.47 -22.14 7.79
CA TRP A 236 7.13 -22.30 7.23
C TRP A 236 6.07 -22.68 8.25
N PRO A 237 6.31 -23.64 9.17
CA PRO A 237 5.34 -23.95 10.23
C PRO A 237 4.96 -22.73 11.08
N GLN A 238 5.94 -21.88 11.43
CA GLN A 238 5.66 -20.66 12.21
C GLN A 238 4.84 -19.63 11.42
N LEU A 239 5.15 -19.45 10.13
CA LEU A 239 4.37 -18.58 9.25
C LEU A 239 2.96 -19.11 9.05
N ASN A 240 2.81 -20.39 8.74
CA ASN A 240 1.50 -21.01 8.55
C ASN A 240 0.66 -21.03 9.83
N SER A 241 1.26 -21.22 11.00
CA SER A 241 0.57 -21.08 12.29
C SER A 241 0.03 -19.67 12.52
N ARG A 242 0.79 -18.63 12.15
CA ARG A 242 0.34 -17.23 12.20
C ARG A 242 -0.78 -16.94 11.21
N LEU A 243 -0.82 -17.65 10.08
CA LEU A 243 -1.79 -17.44 9.01
C LEU A 243 -3.05 -18.27 9.20
N SER A 244 -2.96 -19.49 9.74
CA SER A 244 -4.08 -20.44 9.85
C SER A 244 -5.20 -19.96 10.78
N SER A 245 -4.90 -19.01 11.68
CA SER A 245 -5.90 -18.30 12.48
C SER A 245 -6.71 -17.27 11.69
N LYS A 246 -6.24 -16.86 10.49
CA LYS A 246 -6.80 -15.75 9.72
C LYS A 246 -7.13 -16.09 8.26
N PHE A 247 -6.49 -17.11 7.68
CA PHE A 247 -6.54 -17.44 6.25
C PHE A 247 -6.54 -18.95 6.04
N LYS A 248 -7.41 -19.45 5.15
CA LYS A 248 -7.48 -20.82 4.68
C LYS A 248 -7.47 -20.81 3.14
N PRO A 249 -6.77 -21.74 2.48
CA PRO A 249 -5.81 -22.71 3.01
C PRO A 249 -4.50 -22.03 3.50
N PRO A 250 -3.65 -22.73 4.28
CA PRO A 250 -2.33 -22.20 4.65
C PRO A 250 -1.48 -21.90 3.41
N ALA A 251 -0.57 -20.93 3.53
CA ALA A 251 0.30 -20.53 2.43
C ALA A 251 1.27 -21.66 2.05
N LYS A 252 1.48 -21.83 0.74
CA LYS A 252 2.40 -22.81 0.17
C LYS A 252 3.40 -22.10 -0.73
N ILE A 253 4.69 -22.40 -0.56
CA ILE A 253 5.67 -22.07 -1.59
C ILE A 253 5.60 -23.12 -2.68
N TYR A 254 5.48 -22.65 -3.91
CA TYR A 254 5.72 -23.45 -5.10
C TYR A 254 7.16 -23.25 -5.54
N SER A 255 7.79 -24.32 -6.02
CA SER A 255 9.15 -24.29 -6.53
C SER A 255 9.27 -23.37 -7.74
N ARG A 256 10.50 -22.97 -8.09
CA ARG A 256 10.75 -22.21 -9.32
C ARG A 256 10.19 -22.91 -10.56
N ALA A 257 10.34 -24.23 -10.65
CA ALA A 257 9.83 -25.03 -11.77
C ALA A 257 8.30 -25.01 -11.84
N GLN A 258 7.62 -25.02 -10.69
CA GLN A 258 6.16 -24.94 -10.63
C GLN A 258 5.60 -23.58 -11.08
N TRP A 259 6.39 -22.51 -10.98
CA TRP A 259 6.03 -21.17 -11.46
C TRP A 259 6.44 -20.90 -12.91
N ALA A 260 7.25 -21.78 -13.50
CA ALA A 260 7.73 -21.66 -14.88
C ALA A 260 6.89 -22.45 -15.89
N MET A 261 5.94 -23.27 -15.40
CA MET A 261 4.88 -23.91 -16.18
C MET A 261 3.72 -22.93 -16.38
#